data_AF-A0A976L8W1-F1
#
_entry.id   AF-A0A976L8W1-F1
#
_cell.length_a   1.000
_cell.length_b   1.000
_cell.length_c   1.000
_cell.angle_alpha   90.00
_cell.angle_beta   90.00
_cell.angle_gamma   90.00
#
_symmetry.space_group_name_H-M   'P 1'
#
loop_
_entity.id
_entity.type
_entity.pdbx_description
1 polymer ?
#
loop_
_entity_poly.entity_id
_entity_poly.type
_entity_poly.pdbx_seq_one_letter_code
_entity_poly.pdbx_strand_id
1 'polypeptide(L)'
;MRLFGIRFSFQKWLGHAVAVLIASTCILFSMKESYAQGGWLPVGWFSSAAILPDEMFPLNEKDGPWLVLATTFRGDGARDDARQLAQELRKKHRLTAYTHEKAFDYTGAQEGLGLNPDGSRKKMRYVNNEQILEVAVLVGDFASFDDSRGQKMLTTIKTLQPDSLSAESGRSQAFSDLRRMVGAGKNKNTKGPMHLAFITPNPLLPKEFFSRPQLDDLVLEINSDVKHSLLDCPGRYSVRVAVFAGATMFEQQSDHASEKKKSDKMESLLVDAAEKAHRLTESLRRQGWHAWEFHDRESSIVCVGNFQQIMIPASDGSTIVDPEITRIVTKLGADPQKMAAGVILPRSVDGIMLEIQPKTIDVPQRPTVSR
;
A
#
# COMPACT_ATOMS: atom_id res chain seq x y z
N MET A 1 66.23 24.69 60.95
CA MET A 1 67.06 25.91 60.87
C MET A 1 66.55 26.82 59.75
N ARG A 2 66.94 28.11 59.76
CA ARG A 2 67.09 29.05 58.62
C ARG A 2 66.85 28.47 57.20
N LEU A 3 66.10 29.08 56.26
CA LEU A 3 65.18 30.24 56.21
C LEU A 3 64.04 29.89 55.19
N PHE A 4 63.01 30.69 54.87
CA PHE A 4 62.58 32.03 55.30
C PHE A 4 61.03 32.03 55.53
N GLY A 5 60.11 32.89 55.04
CA GLY A 5 60.13 34.15 54.28
C GLY A 5 58.75 34.42 53.63
N ILE A 6 58.09 35.57 53.88
CA ILE A 6 56.69 35.84 53.45
C ILE A 6 56.47 37.35 53.19
N ARG A 7 55.48 37.70 52.32
CA ARG A 7 54.67 38.96 52.19
C ARG A 7 54.87 39.75 50.88
N PHE A 8 53.93 40.60 50.41
CA PHE A 8 52.44 40.68 50.40
C PHE A 8 52.04 41.97 49.61
N SER A 9 50.74 42.22 49.38
CA SER A 9 50.14 43.59 49.17
C SER A 9 50.39 44.32 47.82
N PHE A 10 49.66 45.39 47.42
CA PHE A 10 48.20 45.64 47.27
C PHE A 10 47.96 47.00 46.56
N GLN A 11 46.82 47.16 45.84
CA GLN A 11 46.09 48.42 45.50
C GLN A 11 46.67 49.57 44.59
N LYS A 12 45.83 49.91 43.59
CA LYS A 12 45.27 51.25 43.19
C LYS A 12 46.04 52.33 42.38
N TRP A 13 45.60 52.47 41.13
CA TRP A 13 44.77 53.59 40.58
C TRP A 13 45.32 55.05 40.49
N LEU A 14 45.63 55.47 39.25
CA LEU A 14 45.47 56.83 38.70
C LEU A 14 45.53 56.72 37.15
N GLY A 15 44.86 57.51 36.31
CA GLY A 15 43.89 58.59 36.51
C GLY A 15 43.08 58.85 35.21
N HIS A 16 42.23 59.88 35.17
CA HIS A 16 41.37 60.18 34.02
C HIS A 16 42.00 61.18 33.03
N ALA A 17 41.85 60.94 31.72
CA ALA A 17 41.88 61.96 30.67
C ALA A 17 41.01 61.52 29.49
N VAL A 18 40.32 62.46 28.84
CA VAL A 18 39.35 62.19 27.76
C VAL A 18 39.97 62.49 26.39
N ALA A 19 39.85 61.56 25.46
CA ALA A 19 40.02 61.78 24.02
C ALA A 19 38.82 61.18 23.28
N VAL A 20 38.35 61.85 22.22
CA VAL A 20 37.05 61.62 21.59
C VAL A 20 37.20 61.38 20.09
N LEU A 21 36.21 60.65 19.54
CA LEU A 21 35.88 60.42 18.13
C LEU A 21 36.56 59.26 17.37
N ILE A 22 35.83 58.13 17.37
CA ILE A 22 35.48 57.28 16.22
C ILE A 22 36.61 56.75 15.31
N ALA A 23 36.83 55.42 15.41
CA ALA A 23 36.92 54.52 14.26
C ALA A 23 36.17 53.22 14.59
N SER A 24 35.37 52.69 13.66
CA SER A 24 34.39 51.63 13.97
C SER A 24 34.93 50.21 13.82
N THR A 25 34.80 49.39 14.87
CA THR A 25 34.85 47.91 14.78
C THR A 25 33.72 47.28 15.58
N CYS A 26 32.72 46.74 14.89
CA CYS A 26 31.52 46.17 15.52
C CYS A 26 31.81 44.79 16.14
N ILE A 27 31.94 44.72 17.47
CA ILE A 27 31.87 43.45 18.19
C ILE A 27 30.38 43.14 18.45
N LEU A 28 29.84 42.17 17.72
CA LEU A 28 28.45 41.73 17.88
C LEU A 28 28.27 41.00 19.21
N PHE A 29 27.63 41.66 20.17
CA PHE A 29 27.10 40.99 21.36
C PHE A 29 25.90 40.11 20.97
N SER A 30 25.89 38.86 21.44
CA SER A 30 24.83 37.90 21.16
C SER A 30 23.52 38.25 21.89
N MET A 31 22.65 39.04 21.28
CA MET A 31 21.24 39.04 21.63
C MET A 31 20.58 37.74 21.15
N LYS A 32 19.91 37.02 22.06
CA LYS A 32 19.08 35.86 21.72
C LYS A 32 17.69 36.35 21.32
N GLU A 33 17.45 36.49 20.01
CA GLU A 33 16.09 36.70 19.50
C GLU A 33 15.33 35.37 19.47
N SER A 34 14.31 35.25 20.31
CA SER A 34 13.36 34.16 20.26
C SER A 34 12.32 34.42 19.17
N TYR A 35 12.57 33.93 17.96
CA TYR A 35 11.52 33.88 16.93
C TYR A 35 10.64 32.64 17.09
N ALA A 36 9.32 32.86 16.96
CA ALA A 36 8.29 31.83 17.12
C ALA A 36 8.13 30.96 15.85
N GLN A 37 7.23 29.97 15.92
CA GLN A 37 7.04 28.98 14.87
C GLN A 37 6.68 29.58 13.50
N GLY A 38 7.42 29.15 12.48
CA GLY A 38 6.96 29.00 11.10
C GLY A 38 7.29 27.57 10.64
N GLY A 39 6.41 26.96 9.86
CA GLY A 39 6.61 25.58 9.37
C GLY A 39 7.50 25.51 8.13
N TRP A 40 7.07 24.69 7.16
CA TRP A 40 7.75 24.32 5.91
C TRP A 40 8.82 23.24 6.08
N LEU A 41 8.64 22.17 5.29
CA LEU A 41 9.42 20.93 5.32
C LEU A 41 10.83 21.13 4.73
N PRO A 42 11.82 20.29 5.07
CA PRO A 42 13.14 20.34 4.44
C PRO A 42 13.02 20.09 2.92
N VAL A 43 13.40 21.08 2.12
CA VAL A 43 13.35 21.04 0.66
C VAL A 43 14.50 20.17 0.12
N GLY A 44 14.36 18.85 0.25
CA GLY A 44 15.42 17.88 -0.05
C GLY A 44 14.97 16.60 -0.78
N TRP A 45 13.72 16.53 -1.27
CA TRP A 45 13.13 15.31 -1.85
C TRP A 45 13.32 15.12 -3.36
N PHE A 46 14.05 16.01 -4.04
CA PHE A 46 14.34 15.90 -5.48
C PHE A 46 15.84 15.89 -5.77
N SER A 47 16.56 14.95 -5.15
CA SER A 47 17.85 14.53 -5.70
C SER A 47 17.59 13.77 -7.01
N SER A 48 17.68 14.47 -8.14
CA SER A 48 17.61 13.86 -9.47
C SER A 48 18.91 13.11 -9.74
N ALA A 49 19.05 11.92 -9.14
CA ALA A 49 20.16 11.01 -9.39
C ALA A 49 20.36 10.82 -10.90
N ALA A 50 21.61 10.86 -11.36
CA ALA A 50 21.93 10.78 -12.76
C ALA A 50 21.63 9.37 -13.29
N ILE A 51 20.47 9.21 -13.93
CA ILE A 51 20.01 7.94 -14.50
C ILE A 51 21.08 7.42 -15.47
N LEU A 52 21.67 6.28 -15.13
CA LEU A 52 22.79 5.71 -15.88
C LEU A 52 22.31 5.24 -17.27
N PRO A 53 23.15 5.28 -18.32
CA PRO A 53 22.75 4.87 -19.66
C PRO A 53 22.13 3.47 -19.69
N ASP A 54 22.68 2.52 -18.93
CA ASP A 54 22.26 1.12 -18.88
C ASP A 54 21.26 0.78 -17.75
N GLU A 55 20.68 1.81 -17.11
CA GLU A 55 19.73 1.61 -16.01
C GLU A 55 18.36 1.14 -16.54
N MET A 56 17.94 -0.04 -16.05
CA MET A 56 16.71 -0.73 -16.48
C MET A 56 15.46 -0.37 -15.66
N PHE A 57 15.63 0.11 -14.42
CA PHE A 57 14.54 0.23 -13.43
C PHE A 57 13.73 -1.07 -13.26
N PRO A 58 14.35 -2.19 -12.85
CA PRO A 58 13.63 -3.44 -12.65
C PRO A 58 12.56 -3.28 -11.56
N LEU A 59 11.35 -3.76 -11.85
CA LEU A 59 10.24 -3.80 -10.90
C LEU A 59 10.59 -4.65 -9.68
N ASN A 60 10.12 -4.24 -8.50
CA ASN A 60 10.18 -5.00 -7.26
C ASN A 60 8.81 -5.03 -6.53
N GLU A 61 8.71 -5.83 -5.47
CA GLU A 61 7.49 -6.03 -4.68
C GLU A 61 6.96 -4.75 -4.00
N LYS A 62 7.84 -3.76 -3.76
CA LYS A 62 7.50 -2.51 -3.04
C LYS A 62 7.02 -1.39 -3.96
N ASP A 63 7.06 -1.57 -5.28
CA ASP A 63 6.70 -0.56 -6.30
C ASP A 63 5.18 -0.29 -6.42
N GLY A 64 4.43 -0.54 -5.36
CA GLY A 64 2.97 -0.46 -5.32
C GLY A 64 2.29 -1.76 -5.80
N PRO A 65 1.03 -1.98 -5.37
CA PRO A 65 0.30 -3.20 -5.70
C PRO A 65 -0.31 -3.19 -7.11
N TRP A 66 -0.70 -2.03 -7.65
CA TRP A 66 -1.28 -1.90 -8.99
C TRP A 66 -0.49 -0.92 -9.85
N LEU A 67 -0.35 -1.24 -11.15
CA LEU A 67 0.53 -0.58 -12.10
C LEU A 67 -0.22 -0.38 -13.43
N VAL A 68 0.10 0.67 -14.19
CA VAL A 68 -0.31 0.74 -15.61
C VAL A 68 0.72 -0.02 -16.44
N LEU A 69 0.33 -1.13 -17.07
CA LEU A 69 1.14 -1.74 -18.14
C LEU A 69 1.00 -0.85 -19.38
N ALA A 70 2.12 -0.25 -19.80
CA ALA A 70 2.15 0.71 -20.89
C ALA A 70 2.31 0.02 -22.26
N THR A 71 3.27 -0.89 -22.38
CA THR A 71 3.45 -1.81 -23.53
C THR A 71 4.34 -3.00 -23.16
N THR A 72 4.48 -3.96 -24.06
CA THR A 72 5.47 -5.05 -24.00
C THR A 72 6.27 -5.13 -25.30
N PHE A 73 7.55 -5.48 -25.20
CA PHE A 73 8.49 -5.66 -26.31
C PHE A 73 8.92 -7.13 -26.41
N ARG A 74 9.16 -7.61 -27.64
CA ARG A 74 9.57 -9.00 -27.95
C ARG A 74 10.60 -9.06 -29.06
N GLY A 75 11.49 -10.06 -28.99
CA GLY A 75 12.55 -10.30 -29.98
C GLY A 75 13.82 -9.47 -29.73
N ASP A 76 14.72 -9.46 -30.72
CA ASP A 76 16.03 -8.81 -30.61
C ASP A 76 15.90 -7.33 -30.29
N GLY A 77 16.66 -6.85 -29.30
CA GLY A 77 16.59 -5.47 -28.82
C GLY A 77 15.45 -5.17 -27.85
N ALA A 78 14.56 -6.10 -27.50
CA ALA A 78 13.41 -5.83 -26.62
C ALA A 78 13.79 -5.22 -25.26
N ARG A 79 14.96 -5.60 -24.72
CA ARG A 79 15.52 -5.01 -23.49
C ARG A 79 15.98 -3.56 -23.69
N ASP A 80 16.56 -3.24 -24.84
CA ASP A 80 17.02 -1.88 -25.17
C ASP A 80 15.86 -0.93 -25.48
N ASP A 81 14.84 -1.39 -26.20
CA ASP A 81 13.66 -0.59 -26.52
C ASP A 81 12.82 -0.32 -25.26
N ALA A 82 12.67 -1.33 -24.38
CA ALA A 82 12.05 -1.17 -23.06
C ALA A 82 12.84 -0.24 -22.14
N ARG A 83 14.18 -0.35 -22.13
CA ARG A 83 15.08 0.56 -21.40
C ARG A 83 14.91 2.01 -21.87
N GLN A 84 14.95 2.25 -23.18
CA GLN A 84 14.76 3.57 -23.77
C GLN A 84 13.41 4.17 -23.38
N LEU A 85 12.32 3.41 -23.49
CA LEU A 85 10.98 3.87 -23.08
C LEU A 85 10.90 4.16 -21.58
N ALA A 86 11.39 3.27 -20.71
CA ALA A 86 11.37 3.50 -19.27
C ALA A 86 12.20 4.74 -18.88
N GLN A 87 13.34 4.96 -19.53
CA GLN A 87 14.16 6.16 -19.34
C GLN A 87 13.49 7.43 -19.88
N GLU A 88 12.83 7.39 -21.04
CA GLU A 88 12.09 8.54 -21.56
C GLU A 88 10.91 8.92 -20.64
N LEU A 89 10.13 7.94 -20.20
CA LEU A 89 9.03 8.15 -19.26
C LEU A 89 9.51 8.78 -17.94
N ARG A 90 10.65 8.35 -17.39
CA ARG A 90 11.24 8.94 -16.18
C ARG A 90 11.86 10.33 -16.44
N LYS A 91 12.64 10.51 -17.51
CA LYS A 91 13.40 11.76 -17.81
C LYS A 91 12.53 12.87 -18.37
N LYS A 92 11.78 12.59 -19.44
CA LYS A 92 11.00 13.58 -20.22
C LYS A 92 9.60 13.79 -19.67
N HIS A 93 8.95 12.72 -19.21
CA HIS A 93 7.56 12.75 -18.73
C HIS A 93 7.41 12.74 -17.20
N ARG A 94 8.51 12.56 -16.46
CA ARG A 94 8.55 12.53 -14.97
C ARG A 94 7.64 11.47 -14.34
N LEU A 95 7.43 10.36 -15.04
CA LEU A 95 6.60 9.24 -14.58
C LEU A 95 7.46 8.14 -13.97
N THR A 96 7.03 7.58 -12.84
CA THR A 96 7.70 6.43 -12.22
C THR A 96 7.47 5.18 -13.08
N ALA A 97 8.43 4.85 -13.96
CA ALA A 97 8.33 3.76 -14.92
C ALA A 97 9.38 2.66 -14.67
N TYR A 98 8.98 1.40 -14.76
CA TYR A 98 9.78 0.22 -14.47
C TYR A 98 9.81 -0.75 -15.65
N THR A 99 10.80 -1.63 -15.70
CA THR A 99 10.81 -2.80 -16.58
C THR A 99 10.54 -4.09 -15.81
N HIS A 100 9.87 -5.05 -16.44
CA HIS A 100 9.70 -6.40 -15.92
C HIS A 100 9.94 -7.41 -17.04
N GLU A 101 10.96 -8.26 -16.87
CA GLU A 101 11.35 -9.27 -17.85
C GLU A 101 10.69 -10.62 -17.51
N LYS A 102 10.17 -11.30 -18.52
CA LYS A 102 9.56 -12.63 -18.37
C LYS A 102 9.85 -13.51 -19.56
N ALA A 103 10.48 -14.64 -19.32
CA ALA A 103 10.63 -15.71 -20.30
C ALA A 103 9.38 -16.60 -20.32
N PHE A 104 8.94 -16.97 -21.53
CA PHE A 104 7.87 -17.94 -21.78
C PHE A 104 8.43 -19.08 -22.62
N ASP A 105 8.35 -20.30 -22.10
CA ASP A 105 8.81 -21.50 -22.82
C ASP A 105 7.64 -22.15 -23.56
N TYR A 106 7.65 -22.08 -24.89
CA TYR A 106 6.68 -22.73 -25.77
C TYR A 106 7.26 -24.00 -26.44
N THR A 107 8.43 -24.48 -26.00
CA THR A 107 9.11 -25.64 -26.61
C THR A 107 8.53 -27.00 -26.18
N GLY A 108 7.81 -27.03 -25.06
CA GLY A 108 7.23 -28.24 -24.46
C GLY A 108 5.98 -28.75 -25.18
N ALA A 109 5.86 -30.07 -25.28
CA ALA A 109 4.63 -30.73 -25.72
C ALA A 109 3.53 -30.58 -24.65
N GLN A 110 2.37 -30.07 -25.06
CA GLN A 110 1.19 -29.86 -24.22
C GLN A 110 0.17 -30.99 -24.42
N GLU A 111 -0.67 -31.24 -23.41
CA GLU A 111 -1.86 -32.07 -23.60
C GLU A 111 -2.92 -31.27 -24.38
N GLY A 112 -3.35 -31.82 -25.51
CA GLY A 112 -4.37 -31.26 -26.38
C GLY A 112 -5.76 -31.79 -26.07
N LEU A 113 -6.77 -31.09 -26.59
CA LEU A 113 -8.15 -31.56 -26.54
C LEU A 113 -8.34 -32.78 -27.46
N GLY A 114 -8.85 -33.87 -26.87
CA GLY A 114 -9.19 -35.11 -27.57
C GLY A 114 -8.27 -36.30 -27.24
N LEU A 115 -8.76 -37.48 -27.57
CA LEU A 115 -8.01 -38.73 -27.49
C LEU A 115 -7.54 -39.16 -28.89
N ASN A 116 -6.43 -39.88 -28.93
CA ASN A 116 -6.00 -40.66 -30.08
C ASN A 116 -6.87 -41.95 -30.18
N PRO A 117 -6.86 -42.67 -31.33
CA PRO A 117 -7.66 -43.90 -31.49
C PRO A 117 -7.32 -45.06 -30.53
N ASP A 118 -6.16 -45.01 -29.88
CA ASP A 118 -5.72 -45.94 -28.83
C ASP A 118 -6.19 -45.54 -27.40
N GLY A 119 -6.94 -44.45 -27.27
CA GLY A 119 -7.40 -43.90 -26.00
C GLY A 119 -6.38 -43.01 -25.28
N SER A 120 -5.16 -42.84 -25.80
CA SER A 120 -4.15 -41.94 -25.22
C SER A 120 -4.50 -40.46 -25.45
N ARG A 121 -4.07 -39.57 -24.54
CA ARG A 121 -4.29 -38.12 -24.70
C ARG A 121 -3.51 -37.59 -25.90
N LYS A 122 -4.19 -36.81 -26.76
CA LYS A 122 -3.57 -36.20 -27.94
C LYS A 122 -2.52 -35.18 -27.50
N LYS A 123 -1.27 -35.33 -27.96
CA LYS A 123 -0.21 -34.34 -27.71
C LYS A 123 -0.26 -33.22 -28.75
N MET A 124 -0.08 -31.99 -28.31
CA MET A 124 0.04 -30.80 -29.15
C MET A 124 1.36 -30.08 -28.88
N ARG A 125 1.78 -29.21 -29.80
CA ARG A 125 2.88 -28.27 -29.60
C ARG A 125 2.44 -26.89 -30.07
N TYR A 126 3.08 -25.83 -29.57
CA TYR A 126 2.88 -24.50 -30.12
C TYR A 126 3.43 -24.45 -31.56
N VAL A 127 2.80 -23.62 -32.40
CA VAL A 127 3.21 -23.45 -33.82
C VAL A 127 4.62 -22.85 -33.87
N ASN A 128 4.84 -21.79 -33.07
CA ASN A 128 6.13 -21.21 -32.79
C ASN A 128 6.69 -21.90 -31.54
N ASN A 129 7.64 -22.81 -31.74
CA ASN A 129 8.15 -23.74 -30.72
C ASN A 129 9.45 -23.18 -30.11
N GLU A 130 9.37 -21.98 -29.55
CA GLU A 130 10.53 -21.14 -29.19
C GLU A 130 10.40 -20.61 -27.75
N GLN A 131 11.54 -20.27 -27.12
CA GLN A 131 11.53 -19.51 -25.87
C GLN A 131 11.43 -18.02 -26.19
N ILE A 132 10.38 -17.35 -25.73
CA ILE A 132 10.13 -15.93 -25.97
C ILE A 132 10.44 -15.14 -24.70
N LEU A 133 11.44 -14.26 -24.76
CA LEU A 133 11.63 -13.22 -23.76
C LEU A 133 10.72 -12.03 -24.07
N GLU A 134 9.91 -11.65 -23.09
CA GLU A 134 9.11 -10.42 -23.13
C GLU A 134 9.64 -9.42 -22.11
N VAL A 135 9.72 -8.15 -22.49
CA VAL A 135 10.05 -7.06 -21.56
C VAL A 135 8.86 -6.10 -21.50
N ALA A 136 8.21 -6.05 -20.34
CA ALA A 136 7.10 -5.16 -20.05
C ALA A 136 7.61 -3.80 -19.52
N VAL A 137 6.94 -2.70 -19.91
CA VAL A 137 7.13 -1.39 -19.29
C VAL A 137 5.89 -1.03 -18.49
N LEU A 138 6.07 -0.80 -17.19
CA LEU A 138 5.03 -0.58 -16.17
C LEU A 138 5.17 0.83 -15.57
N VAL A 139 4.07 1.47 -15.15
CA VAL A 139 4.07 2.86 -14.67
C VAL A 139 3.19 3.05 -13.43
N GLY A 140 3.68 3.77 -12.44
CA GLY A 140 2.95 4.22 -11.25
C GLY A 140 3.07 3.33 -10.01
N ASP A 141 2.23 3.59 -9.01
CA ASP A 141 2.30 3.01 -7.65
C ASP A 141 0.91 2.97 -6.97
N PHE A 142 -0.06 2.34 -7.63
CA PHE A 142 -1.49 2.52 -7.33
C PHE A 142 -2.00 1.55 -6.26
N ALA A 143 -2.85 2.04 -5.34
CA ALA A 143 -3.30 1.28 -4.18
C ALA A 143 -4.37 0.22 -4.51
N SER A 144 -5.14 0.45 -5.58
CA SER A 144 -6.21 -0.41 -6.09
C SER A 144 -6.32 -0.27 -7.61
N PHE A 145 -7.07 -1.17 -8.25
CA PHE A 145 -7.42 -1.08 -9.68
C PHE A 145 -8.13 0.24 -10.03
N ASP A 146 -8.95 0.75 -9.12
CA ASP A 146 -9.77 1.96 -9.29
C ASP A 146 -9.18 3.21 -8.64
N ASP A 147 -7.88 3.18 -8.26
CA ASP A 147 -7.18 4.37 -7.76
C ASP A 147 -7.30 5.51 -8.77
N SER A 148 -7.89 6.64 -8.34
CA SER A 148 -8.13 7.78 -9.24
C SER A 148 -6.85 8.39 -9.82
N ARG A 149 -5.68 8.17 -9.20
CA ARG A 149 -4.36 8.49 -9.77
C ARG A 149 -4.03 7.53 -10.91
N GLY A 150 -4.28 6.23 -10.73
CA GLY A 150 -4.06 5.18 -11.71
C GLY A 150 -4.93 5.34 -12.95
N GLN A 151 -6.22 5.62 -12.78
CA GLN A 151 -7.14 5.83 -13.90
C GLN A 151 -6.80 7.11 -14.70
N LYS A 152 -6.31 8.17 -14.04
CA LYS A 152 -5.76 9.36 -14.71
C LYS A 152 -4.46 9.03 -15.46
N MET A 153 -3.52 8.34 -14.81
CA MET A 153 -2.25 7.88 -15.42
C MET A 153 -2.51 7.02 -16.66
N LEU A 154 -3.48 6.11 -16.59
CA LEU A 154 -3.87 5.24 -17.69
C LEU A 154 -4.32 6.05 -18.92
N THR A 155 -5.11 7.10 -18.72
CA THR A 155 -5.57 8.00 -19.80
C THR A 155 -4.41 8.81 -20.38
N THR A 156 -3.47 9.27 -19.54
CA THR A 156 -2.23 9.93 -19.99
C THR A 156 -1.37 8.98 -20.83
N ILE A 157 -1.06 7.78 -20.34
CA ILE A 157 -0.25 6.78 -21.06
C ILE A 157 -0.89 6.40 -22.41
N LYS A 158 -2.22 6.24 -22.47
CA LYS A 158 -2.95 5.89 -23.71
C LYS A 158 -2.88 6.96 -24.82
N THR A 159 -2.59 8.21 -24.46
CA THR A 159 -2.51 9.35 -25.39
C THR A 159 -1.08 9.83 -25.64
N LEU A 160 -0.12 9.40 -24.81
CA LEU A 160 1.28 9.78 -24.89
C LEU A 160 1.95 9.29 -26.18
N GLN A 161 2.88 10.09 -26.70
CA GLN A 161 3.70 9.82 -27.88
C GLN A 161 5.19 9.88 -27.49
N PRO A 162 5.79 8.78 -27.00
CA PRO A 162 7.23 8.72 -26.72
C PRO A 162 8.03 8.65 -28.02
N ASP A 163 9.17 9.33 -28.06
CA ASP A 163 10.10 9.31 -29.21
C ASP A 163 10.67 7.90 -29.41
N SER A 164 10.88 7.15 -28.31
CA SER A 164 11.31 5.76 -28.31
C SER A 164 10.30 4.77 -28.92
N LEU A 165 9.06 5.21 -29.17
CA LEU A 165 8.00 4.46 -29.87
C LEU A 165 7.65 5.09 -31.23
N SER A 166 8.51 5.97 -31.75
CA SER A 166 8.41 6.45 -33.13
C SER A 166 8.80 5.34 -34.12
N ALA A 167 8.33 5.45 -35.37
CA ALA A 167 8.47 4.37 -36.36
C ALA A 167 9.91 4.14 -36.88
N GLU A 168 10.88 4.90 -36.38
CA GLU A 168 12.28 4.90 -36.85
C GLU A 168 13.28 4.41 -35.76
N SER A 169 12.83 4.18 -34.51
CA SER A 169 13.72 3.94 -33.36
C SER A 169 13.79 2.50 -32.84
N GLY A 170 12.79 1.66 -33.11
CA GLY A 170 12.71 0.30 -32.52
C GLY A 170 13.45 -0.78 -33.32
N ARG A 171 14.09 -1.72 -32.60
CA ARG A 171 14.64 -2.96 -33.19
C ARG A 171 13.74 -4.18 -32.95
N SER A 172 12.99 -4.14 -31.84
CA SER A 172 12.10 -5.21 -31.40
C SER A 172 10.65 -4.98 -31.82
N GLN A 173 9.82 -6.00 -31.69
CA GLN A 173 8.37 -5.86 -31.90
C GLN A 173 7.68 -5.43 -30.62
N ALA A 174 7.33 -4.14 -30.52
CA ALA A 174 6.37 -3.66 -29.54
C ALA A 174 4.97 -4.23 -29.87
N PHE A 175 4.28 -4.78 -28.87
CA PHE A 175 2.99 -5.44 -29.05
C PHE A 175 1.87 -4.49 -29.52
N SER A 176 2.00 -3.20 -29.21
CA SER A 176 1.23 -2.09 -29.77
C SER A 176 1.27 -2.05 -31.30
N ASP A 177 2.46 -2.20 -31.87
CA ASP A 177 2.75 -2.00 -33.28
C ASP A 177 2.43 -3.27 -34.07
N LEU A 178 2.68 -4.45 -33.50
CA LEU A 178 2.17 -5.72 -34.02
C LEU A 178 0.64 -5.69 -34.15
N ARG A 179 -0.09 -5.25 -33.12
CA ARG A 179 -1.56 -5.16 -33.21
C ARG A 179 -2.02 -4.05 -34.16
N ARG A 180 -1.30 -2.93 -34.29
CA ARG A 180 -1.56 -1.89 -35.31
C ARG A 180 -1.43 -2.42 -36.73
N MET A 181 -0.49 -3.33 -36.99
CA MET A 181 -0.31 -3.96 -38.30
C MET A 181 -1.35 -5.06 -38.57
N VAL A 182 -1.77 -5.80 -37.55
CA VAL A 182 -2.70 -6.95 -37.69
C VAL A 182 -4.19 -6.55 -37.61
N GLY A 183 -4.55 -5.40 -37.02
CA GLY A 183 -5.96 -5.06 -36.75
C GLY A 183 -6.33 -3.57 -36.77
N ALA A 184 -6.96 -3.16 -37.88
CA ALA A 184 -8.01 -2.13 -38.01
C ALA A 184 -7.83 -0.70 -37.41
N GLY A 185 -7.98 0.32 -38.28
CA GLY A 185 -8.44 1.66 -37.84
C GLY A 185 -7.95 2.83 -38.70
N LYS A 186 -8.83 3.45 -39.49
CA LYS A 186 -8.51 4.64 -40.32
C LYS A 186 -8.47 5.98 -39.56
N ASN A 187 -8.61 5.98 -38.22
CA ASN A 187 -8.73 7.19 -37.40
C ASN A 187 -7.40 7.54 -36.72
N LYS A 188 -6.58 8.39 -37.35
CA LYS A 188 -5.15 8.58 -36.99
C LYS A 188 -4.82 9.49 -35.78
N ASN A 189 -5.75 10.33 -35.29
CA ASN A 189 -5.36 11.53 -34.52
C ASN A 189 -5.68 11.55 -33.01
N THR A 190 -6.12 10.46 -32.37
CA THR A 190 -6.57 10.49 -30.95
C THR A 190 -6.05 9.36 -30.05
N LYS A 191 -5.13 8.50 -30.54
CA LYS A 191 -4.59 7.36 -29.79
C LYS A 191 -3.07 7.29 -29.93
N GLY A 192 -2.35 7.15 -28.81
CA GLY A 192 -0.90 6.94 -28.80
C GLY A 192 -0.52 5.49 -29.15
N PRO A 193 0.78 5.19 -29.35
CA PRO A 193 1.25 3.81 -29.46
C PRO A 193 0.76 2.95 -28.28
N MET A 194 0.80 3.48 -27.06
CA MET A 194 0.39 2.80 -25.82
C MET A 194 -1.14 2.84 -25.55
N HIS A 195 -1.98 3.05 -26.56
CA HIS A 195 -3.45 3.09 -26.40
C HIS A 195 -4.08 1.79 -25.87
N LEU A 196 -3.35 0.67 -25.94
CA LEU A 196 -3.75 -0.63 -25.39
C LEU A 196 -3.39 -0.83 -23.91
N ALA A 197 -2.78 0.17 -23.27
CA ALA A 197 -2.41 0.10 -21.85
C ALA A 197 -3.59 -0.28 -20.94
N PHE A 198 -3.31 -0.92 -19.82
CA PHE A 198 -4.31 -1.28 -18.82
C PHE A 198 -3.70 -1.33 -17.42
N ILE A 199 -4.54 -1.24 -16.39
CA ILE A 199 -4.09 -1.40 -15.00
C ILE A 199 -3.99 -2.90 -14.69
N THR A 200 -2.84 -3.32 -14.19
CA THR A 200 -2.48 -4.71 -13.85
C THR A 200 -2.07 -4.78 -12.38
N PRO A 201 -2.29 -5.92 -11.69
CA PRO A 201 -1.56 -6.21 -10.46
C PRO A 201 -0.04 -6.23 -10.73
N ASN A 202 0.75 -5.91 -9.70
CA ASN A 202 2.20 -6.13 -9.70
C ASN A 202 2.48 -7.65 -9.79
N PRO A 203 3.13 -8.14 -10.86
CA PRO A 203 3.30 -9.58 -11.12
C PRO A 203 4.25 -10.30 -10.15
N LEU A 204 4.92 -9.56 -9.27
CA LEU A 204 5.80 -10.12 -8.23
C LEU A 204 5.06 -10.40 -6.91
N LEU A 205 3.84 -9.87 -6.74
CA LEU A 205 3.05 -10.09 -5.55
C LEU A 205 2.15 -11.35 -5.68
N PRO A 206 1.91 -12.11 -4.60
CA PRO A 206 1.06 -13.30 -4.64
C PRO A 206 -0.36 -12.99 -5.14
N LYS A 207 -1.03 -13.96 -5.77
CA LYS A 207 -2.40 -13.75 -6.29
C LYS A 207 -3.38 -13.49 -5.16
N GLU A 208 -3.15 -14.15 -4.04
CA GLU A 208 -3.91 -14.12 -2.79
C GLU A 208 -3.97 -12.70 -2.22
N PHE A 209 -2.91 -11.90 -2.41
CA PHE A 209 -2.83 -10.50 -1.99
C PHE A 209 -3.77 -9.57 -2.81
N PHE A 210 -4.25 -10.02 -3.96
CA PHE A 210 -5.27 -9.35 -4.78
C PHE A 210 -6.68 -9.95 -4.60
N SER A 211 -6.79 -11.16 -4.05
CA SER A 211 -8.04 -11.88 -3.80
C SER A 211 -8.80 -11.35 -2.57
N ARG A 212 -9.34 -10.13 -2.66
CA ARG A 212 -10.30 -9.65 -1.65
C ARG A 212 -11.66 -10.36 -1.83
N PRO A 213 -12.34 -10.77 -0.75
CA PRO A 213 -13.74 -11.20 -0.83
C PRO A 213 -14.59 -10.06 -1.39
N GLN A 214 -15.31 -10.33 -2.49
CA GLN A 214 -16.35 -9.42 -2.98
C GLN A 214 -17.57 -9.58 -2.07
N LEU A 215 -18.06 -8.46 -1.53
CA LEU A 215 -19.25 -8.46 -0.68
C LEU A 215 -20.50 -8.76 -1.52
N ASP A 216 -21.43 -9.49 -0.91
CA ASP A 216 -22.77 -9.68 -1.47
C ASP A 216 -23.73 -8.55 -1.05
N ASP A 217 -24.86 -8.45 -1.76
CA ASP A 217 -25.81 -7.35 -1.59
C ASP A 217 -26.46 -7.30 -0.19
N LEU A 218 -26.64 -8.45 0.46
CA LEU A 218 -27.18 -8.52 1.83
C LEU A 218 -26.19 -7.95 2.85
N VAL A 219 -24.90 -8.26 2.70
CA VAL A 219 -23.85 -7.66 3.54
C VAL A 219 -23.72 -6.15 3.27
N LEU A 220 -23.92 -5.69 2.03
CA LEU A 220 -23.96 -4.26 1.72
C LEU A 220 -25.18 -3.56 2.34
N GLU A 221 -26.35 -4.21 2.33
CA GLU A 221 -27.60 -3.71 2.91
C GLU A 221 -27.50 -3.58 4.45
N ILE A 222 -27.07 -4.62 5.16
CA ILE A 222 -26.95 -4.62 6.63
C ILE A 222 -25.95 -3.55 7.12
N ASN A 223 -24.92 -3.23 6.33
CA ASN A 223 -23.93 -2.19 6.67
C ASN A 223 -24.28 -0.78 6.14
N SER A 224 -25.46 -0.58 5.53
CA SER A 224 -25.77 0.66 4.81
C SER A 224 -26.04 1.87 5.70
N ASP A 225 -26.79 1.70 6.79
CA ASP A 225 -27.13 2.76 7.77
C ASP A 225 -26.09 2.89 8.91
N VAL A 226 -24.97 2.15 8.83
CA VAL A 226 -23.96 2.06 9.88
C VAL A 226 -23.06 3.31 9.90
N LYS A 227 -23.38 4.25 10.81
CA LYS A 227 -22.66 5.53 11.03
C LYS A 227 -21.14 5.45 11.07
N HIS A 228 -20.57 4.33 11.53
CA HIS A 228 -19.12 4.10 11.62
C HIS A 228 -18.70 2.79 10.92
N SER A 229 -19.28 2.54 9.74
CA SER A 229 -19.02 1.35 8.92
C SER A 229 -17.55 1.21 8.54
N LEU A 230 -17.00 0.00 8.66
CA LEU A 230 -15.69 -0.37 8.15
C LEU A 230 -15.62 -0.24 6.61
N LEU A 231 -16.77 -0.28 5.91
CA LEU A 231 -16.86 -0.05 4.47
C LEU A 231 -16.50 1.37 4.04
N ASP A 232 -16.46 2.31 5.00
CA ASP A 232 -16.09 3.71 4.78
C ASP A 232 -14.70 4.03 5.35
N CYS A 233 -13.95 3.01 5.79
CA CYS A 233 -12.58 3.14 6.24
C CYS A 233 -11.63 3.36 5.03
N PRO A 234 -10.86 4.47 4.98
CA PRO A 234 -9.95 4.76 3.87
C PRO A 234 -8.61 3.99 3.95
N GLY A 235 -8.46 3.10 4.93
CA GLY A 235 -7.31 2.21 5.07
C GLY A 235 -7.41 1.02 4.12
N ARG A 236 -6.27 0.44 3.75
CA ARG A 236 -6.25 -0.95 3.24
C ARG A 236 -6.48 -1.95 4.38
N TYR A 237 -5.98 -1.65 5.57
CA TYR A 237 -6.03 -2.50 6.75
C TYR A 237 -6.63 -1.76 7.96
N SER A 238 -7.19 -2.53 8.88
CA SER A 238 -7.59 -2.08 10.22
C SER A 238 -7.28 -3.19 11.24
N VAL A 239 -7.16 -2.85 12.52
CA VAL A 239 -6.88 -3.84 13.58
C VAL A 239 -8.19 -4.24 14.22
N ARG A 240 -8.66 -5.47 13.98
CA ARG A 240 -9.82 -6.05 14.66
C ARG A 240 -9.53 -6.23 16.15
N VAL A 241 -10.45 -5.77 16.98
CA VAL A 241 -10.36 -5.77 18.46
C VAL A 241 -11.53 -6.49 19.13
N ALA A 242 -12.59 -6.83 18.41
CA ALA A 242 -13.68 -7.69 18.90
C ALA A 242 -14.37 -8.45 17.76
N VAL A 243 -14.94 -9.61 18.09
CA VAL A 243 -15.83 -10.41 17.25
C VAL A 243 -17.01 -10.86 18.12
N PHE A 244 -18.23 -10.62 17.64
CA PHE A 244 -19.48 -11.07 18.23
C PHE A 244 -20.16 -11.99 17.22
N ALA A 245 -20.03 -13.30 17.39
CA ALA A 245 -20.66 -14.27 16.49
C ALA A 245 -22.13 -14.48 16.86
N GLY A 246 -22.96 -14.69 15.85
CA GLY A 246 -24.18 -15.48 15.94
C GLY A 246 -23.87 -16.95 16.23
N ALA A 247 -24.87 -17.82 16.22
CA ALA A 247 -24.77 -19.18 16.77
C ALA A 247 -24.06 -20.21 15.85
N THR A 248 -22.81 -19.97 15.43
CA THR A 248 -22.02 -20.87 14.58
C THR A 248 -20.70 -21.33 15.22
N MET A 249 -20.74 -21.93 16.43
CA MET A 249 -19.54 -22.58 16.99
C MET A 249 -19.73 -23.76 17.97
N PHE A 250 -20.75 -23.76 18.86
CA PHE A 250 -20.88 -24.83 19.89
C PHE A 250 -22.30 -25.39 20.13
N GLU A 251 -23.38 -24.73 19.72
CA GLU A 251 -24.74 -25.13 20.10
C GLU A 251 -25.36 -26.21 19.18
N GLN A 252 -24.54 -27.10 18.63
CA GLN A 252 -24.96 -28.19 17.74
C GLN A 252 -25.22 -29.52 18.51
N GLN A 253 -25.17 -29.51 19.84
CA GLN A 253 -25.28 -30.69 20.70
C GLN A 253 -26.48 -30.70 21.66
N SER A 254 -27.58 -29.99 21.37
CA SER A 254 -28.87 -30.36 21.95
C SER A 254 -30.09 -30.11 21.04
N ASP A 255 -31.09 -30.96 21.28
CA ASP A 255 -32.54 -30.77 21.09
C ASP A 255 -33.19 -30.71 19.70
N HIS A 256 -34.33 -31.40 19.67
CA HIS A 256 -35.32 -31.50 18.58
C HIS A 256 -36.17 -30.22 18.41
N ALA A 257 -35.58 -29.05 18.59
CA ALA A 257 -36.27 -27.78 18.33
C ALA A 257 -36.60 -27.66 16.82
N SER A 258 -37.83 -27.26 16.51
CA SER A 258 -38.27 -27.04 15.13
C SER A 258 -37.47 -25.93 14.45
N GLU A 259 -37.32 -26.02 13.13
CA GLU A 259 -36.46 -25.13 12.33
C GLU A 259 -36.77 -23.66 12.56
N LYS A 260 -38.06 -23.29 12.67
CA LYS A 260 -38.47 -21.93 13.03
C LYS A 260 -37.95 -21.46 14.39
N LYS A 261 -37.93 -22.31 15.42
CA LYS A 261 -37.32 -21.93 16.71
C LYS A 261 -35.81 -21.75 16.63
N LYS A 262 -35.15 -22.31 15.61
CA LYS A 262 -33.72 -22.12 15.34
C LYS A 262 -33.46 -20.84 14.53
N SER A 263 -34.32 -20.47 13.57
CA SER A 263 -34.24 -19.16 12.88
C SER A 263 -34.48 -18.01 13.85
N ASP A 264 -35.57 -18.04 14.60
CA ASP A 264 -36.00 -16.94 15.48
C ASP A 264 -34.94 -16.66 16.57
N LYS A 265 -34.23 -17.71 17.03
CA LYS A 265 -33.10 -17.59 17.97
C LYS A 265 -31.82 -17.05 17.31
N MET A 266 -31.52 -17.47 16.07
CA MET A 266 -30.34 -16.98 15.33
C MET A 266 -30.45 -15.49 15.04
N GLU A 267 -31.62 -15.04 14.58
CA GLU A 267 -31.91 -13.63 14.31
C GLU A 267 -31.72 -12.76 15.56
N SER A 268 -32.28 -13.20 16.70
CA SER A 268 -32.08 -12.53 17.98
C SER A 268 -30.60 -12.42 18.38
N LEU A 269 -29.77 -13.42 18.09
CA LEU A 269 -28.34 -13.42 18.44
C LEU A 269 -27.50 -12.53 17.51
N LEU A 270 -27.89 -12.39 16.24
CA LEU A 270 -27.24 -11.46 15.30
C LEU A 270 -27.59 -9.99 15.64
N VAL A 271 -28.83 -9.70 16.05
CA VAL A 271 -29.20 -8.38 16.61
C VAL A 271 -28.41 -8.08 17.88
N ASP A 272 -28.31 -9.06 18.79
CA ASP A 272 -27.49 -8.98 20.00
C ASP A 272 -26.00 -8.72 19.71
N ALA A 273 -25.47 -9.25 18.61
CA ALA A 273 -24.10 -9.06 18.18
C ALA A 273 -23.88 -7.65 17.58
N ALA A 274 -24.83 -7.16 16.78
CA ALA A 274 -24.80 -5.82 16.20
C ALA A 274 -24.88 -4.73 17.29
N GLU A 275 -25.77 -4.86 18.29
CA GLU A 275 -25.85 -3.88 19.39
C GLU A 275 -24.53 -3.81 20.20
N LYS A 276 -23.88 -4.96 20.43
CA LYS A 276 -22.57 -5.03 21.11
C LYS A 276 -21.46 -4.40 20.28
N ALA A 277 -21.44 -4.62 18.97
CA ALA A 277 -20.49 -3.97 18.06
C ALA A 277 -20.66 -2.44 18.06
N HIS A 278 -21.91 -1.97 18.00
CA HIS A 278 -22.22 -0.54 17.96
C HIS A 278 -21.84 0.17 19.27
N ARG A 279 -22.26 -0.39 20.41
CA ARG A 279 -21.93 0.16 21.74
C ARG A 279 -20.44 0.18 22.02
N LEU A 280 -19.71 -0.85 21.58
CA LEU A 280 -18.25 -0.87 21.68
C LEU A 280 -17.61 0.19 20.77
N THR A 281 -18.08 0.33 19.53
CA THR A 281 -17.56 1.30 18.56
C THR A 281 -17.77 2.74 19.02
N GLU A 282 -18.96 3.09 19.50
CA GLU A 282 -19.25 4.42 20.08
C GLU A 282 -18.47 4.66 21.39
N SER A 283 -18.16 3.62 22.19
CA SER A 283 -17.29 3.77 23.37
C SER A 283 -15.84 4.01 23.00
N LEU A 284 -15.30 3.25 22.04
CA LEU A 284 -13.95 3.45 21.53
C LEU A 284 -13.79 4.83 20.85
N ARG A 285 -14.80 5.27 20.09
CA ARG A 285 -14.88 6.64 19.52
C ARG A 285 -14.89 7.72 20.60
N ARG A 286 -15.69 7.56 21.67
CA ARG A 286 -15.67 8.47 22.85
C ARG A 286 -14.31 8.51 23.57
N GLN A 287 -13.53 7.42 23.51
CA GLN A 287 -12.16 7.34 24.02
C GLN A 287 -11.09 7.85 23.04
N GLY A 288 -11.48 8.40 21.89
CA GLY A 288 -10.57 8.98 20.89
C GLY A 288 -9.96 7.97 19.91
N TRP A 289 -10.44 6.72 19.87
CA TRP A 289 -10.01 5.74 18.86
C TRP A 289 -10.78 5.91 17.55
N HIS A 290 -10.09 5.76 16.42
CA HIS A 290 -10.73 5.63 15.11
C HIS A 290 -11.31 4.21 14.97
N ALA A 291 -12.42 3.92 15.65
CA ALA A 291 -13.06 2.61 15.66
C ALA A 291 -14.13 2.47 14.57
N TRP A 292 -14.29 1.28 14.03
CA TRP A 292 -15.24 0.94 12.99
C TRP A 292 -15.98 -0.35 13.35
N GLU A 293 -17.24 -0.47 12.94
CA GLU A 293 -17.98 -1.72 13.02
C GLU A 293 -18.29 -2.28 11.63
N PHE A 294 -18.51 -3.59 11.57
CA PHE A 294 -18.90 -4.29 10.35
C PHE A 294 -19.71 -5.52 10.71
N HIS A 295 -20.78 -5.77 9.97
CA HIS A 295 -21.64 -6.93 10.14
C HIS A 295 -21.52 -7.85 8.91
N ASP A 296 -21.46 -9.15 9.11
CA ASP A 296 -21.59 -10.14 8.04
C ASP A 296 -22.76 -11.11 8.37
N ARG A 297 -22.88 -12.20 7.61
CA ARG A 297 -23.97 -13.17 7.75
C ARG A 297 -23.94 -13.96 9.07
N GLU A 298 -22.79 -14.03 9.73
CA GLU A 298 -22.55 -14.87 10.91
C GLU A 298 -22.03 -14.08 12.12
N SER A 299 -21.53 -12.85 11.94
CA SER A 299 -20.89 -12.09 13.00
C SER A 299 -21.00 -10.57 12.86
N SER A 300 -20.74 -9.86 13.95
CA SER A 300 -20.41 -8.44 13.96
C SER A 300 -19.02 -8.24 14.54
N ILE A 301 -18.16 -7.47 13.88
CA ILE A 301 -16.78 -7.21 14.30
C ILE A 301 -16.56 -5.74 14.57
N VAL A 302 -15.62 -5.44 15.46
CA VAL A 302 -15.14 -4.07 15.72
C VAL A 302 -13.65 -3.99 15.44
N CYS A 303 -13.25 -2.97 14.69
CA CYS A 303 -11.88 -2.71 14.28
C CYS A 303 -11.44 -1.29 14.68
N VAL A 304 -10.13 -1.04 14.75
CA VAL A 304 -9.54 0.23 15.13
C VAL A 304 -8.39 0.60 14.20
N GLY A 305 -8.32 1.88 13.84
CA GLY A 305 -7.31 2.45 12.97
C GLY A 305 -7.64 2.29 11.48
N ASN A 306 -6.78 2.87 10.64
CA ASN A 306 -6.84 2.77 9.18
C ASN A 306 -5.41 2.89 8.66
N PHE A 307 -4.96 1.91 7.88
CA PHE A 307 -3.55 1.78 7.49
C PHE A 307 -3.44 1.35 6.03
N GLN A 308 -2.55 1.96 5.25
CA GLN A 308 -2.31 1.54 3.86
C GLN A 308 -1.31 0.36 3.77
N GLN A 309 -0.51 0.15 4.81
CA GLN A 309 0.49 -0.93 4.94
C GLN A 309 0.59 -1.39 6.40
N ILE A 310 0.92 -2.66 6.64
CA ILE A 310 1.13 -3.22 8.01
C ILE A 310 2.57 -3.01 8.48
N MET A 311 3.52 -3.07 7.54
CA MET A 311 4.95 -2.88 7.78
C MET A 311 5.39 -1.54 7.18
N ILE A 312 6.25 -0.81 7.88
CA ILE A 312 6.86 0.44 7.43
C ILE A 312 8.40 0.35 7.43
N PRO A 313 9.12 1.11 6.58
CA PRO A 313 10.57 1.23 6.67
C PRO A 313 10.99 1.93 7.97
N ALA A 314 11.98 1.39 8.67
CA ALA A 314 12.63 2.02 9.82
C ALA A 314 13.87 2.84 9.40
N SER A 315 14.37 3.68 10.30
CA SER A 315 15.51 4.57 10.05
C SER A 315 16.86 3.87 9.86
N ASP A 316 16.94 2.57 10.16
CA ASP A 316 18.10 1.69 9.93
C ASP A 316 17.99 0.88 8.62
N GLY A 317 16.91 1.06 7.86
CA GLY A 317 16.64 0.31 6.63
C GLY A 317 15.94 -1.04 6.82
N SER A 318 15.67 -1.45 8.07
CA SER A 318 14.81 -2.60 8.38
C SER A 318 13.32 -2.28 8.11
N THR A 319 12.46 -3.29 8.20
CA THR A 319 10.99 -3.09 8.20
C THR A 319 10.41 -3.48 9.54
N ILE A 320 9.64 -2.58 10.14
CA ILE A 320 8.94 -2.76 11.42
C ILE A 320 7.43 -2.75 11.21
N VAL A 321 6.67 -3.36 12.14
CA VAL A 321 5.21 -3.17 12.20
C VAL A 321 4.92 -1.68 12.47
N ASP A 322 3.87 -1.14 11.86
CA ASP A 322 3.44 0.23 12.11
C ASP A 322 3.28 0.51 13.64
N PRO A 323 3.91 1.56 14.18
CA PRO A 323 3.85 1.87 15.61
C PRO A 323 2.42 2.06 16.16
N GLU A 324 1.47 2.53 15.35
CA GLU A 324 0.08 2.69 15.75
C GLU A 324 -0.67 1.35 15.77
N ILE A 325 -0.37 0.41 14.85
CA ILE A 325 -0.83 -0.98 14.95
C ILE A 325 -0.32 -1.60 16.26
N THR A 326 0.97 -1.42 16.55
CA THR A 326 1.60 -1.90 17.80
C THR A 326 0.96 -1.26 19.04
N ARG A 327 0.63 0.04 18.98
CA ARG A 327 -0.06 0.77 20.05
C ARG A 327 -1.47 0.23 20.28
N ILE A 328 -2.24 -0.05 19.22
CA ILE A 328 -3.59 -0.64 19.32
C ILE A 328 -3.52 -2.02 19.98
N VAL A 329 -2.70 -2.93 19.44
CA VAL A 329 -2.54 -4.30 19.98
C VAL A 329 -2.15 -4.26 21.46
N THR A 330 -1.21 -3.39 21.84
CA THR A 330 -0.71 -3.27 23.23
C THR A 330 -1.72 -2.61 24.19
N LYS A 331 -2.65 -1.77 23.70
CA LYS A 331 -3.62 -1.04 24.53
C LYS A 331 -4.99 -1.70 24.61
N LEU A 332 -5.40 -2.44 23.58
CA LEU A 332 -6.72 -3.06 23.49
C LEU A 332 -6.68 -4.61 23.58
N GLY A 333 -5.55 -5.24 23.26
CA GLY A 333 -5.34 -6.68 23.49
C GLY A 333 -5.04 -7.03 24.95
N ALA A 334 -4.97 -8.32 25.27
CA ALA A 334 -4.62 -8.79 26.61
C ALA A 334 -3.23 -8.29 27.06
N ASP A 335 -3.02 -8.23 28.37
CA ASP A 335 -1.77 -7.77 28.98
C ASP A 335 -0.61 -8.75 28.67
N PRO A 336 0.43 -8.33 27.91
CA PRO A 336 1.50 -9.25 27.50
C PRO A 336 2.31 -9.83 28.66
N GLN A 337 2.46 -9.10 29.77
CA GLN A 337 3.19 -9.58 30.94
C GLN A 337 2.38 -10.66 31.68
N LYS A 338 1.06 -10.47 31.77
CA LYS A 338 0.15 -11.47 32.35
C LYS A 338 0.05 -12.71 31.47
N MET A 339 -0.05 -12.54 30.14
CA MET A 339 -0.03 -13.68 29.21
C MET A 339 1.27 -14.47 29.30
N ALA A 340 2.43 -13.82 29.41
CA ALA A 340 3.72 -14.49 29.61
C ALA A 340 3.79 -15.26 30.95
N ALA A 341 3.05 -14.81 31.97
CA ALA A 341 2.86 -15.50 33.24
C ALA A 341 1.70 -16.55 33.20
N GLY A 342 1.16 -16.89 32.02
CA GLY A 342 0.07 -17.85 31.85
C GLY A 342 -1.35 -17.32 32.15
N VAL A 343 -1.48 -16.04 32.54
CA VAL A 343 -2.75 -15.41 32.91
C VAL A 343 -3.36 -14.69 31.70
N ILE A 344 -4.25 -15.38 31.00
CA ILE A 344 -4.98 -14.85 29.85
C ILE A 344 -6.23 -14.11 30.34
N LEU A 345 -6.15 -12.78 30.40
CA LEU A 345 -7.27 -11.90 30.71
C LEU A 345 -7.51 -10.92 29.55
N PRO A 346 -8.63 -11.01 28.80
CA PRO A 346 -9.00 -9.97 27.85
C PRO A 346 -9.29 -8.65 28.57
N ARG A 347 -9.11 -7.53 27.88
CA ARG A 347 -9.58 -6.22 28.36
C ARG A 347 -11.07 -6.07 28.07
N SER A 348 -11.71 -5.13 28.75
CA SER A 348 -13.08 -4.72 28.44
C SER A 348 -13.22 -3.21 28.32
N VAL A 349 -14.24 -2.79 27.58
CA VAL A 349 -14.64 -1.39 27.35
C VAL A 349 -16.16 -1.33 27.54
N ASP A 350 -16.65 -0.47 28.44
CA ASP A 350 -18.05 -0.38 28.89
C ASP A 350 -18.70 -1.77 29.19
N GLY A 351 -17.90 -2.68 29.76
CA GLY A 351 -18.31 -4.05 30.10
C GLY A 351 -18.17 -5.08 28.97
N ILE A 352 -17.92 -4.65 27.73
CA ILE A 352 -17.78 -5.52 26.56
C ILE A 352 -16.33 -6.00 26.44
N MET A 353 -16.11 -7.32 26.35
CA MET A 353 -14.78 -7.93 26.24
C MET A 353 -14.18 -7.75 24.83
N LEU A 354 -12.85 -7.63 24.78
CA LEU A 354 -12.05 -7.50 23.55
C LEU A 354 -11.33 -8.81 23.19
N GLU A 355 -10.89 -8.96 21.93
CA GLU A 355 -10.02 -10.04 21.48
C GLU A 355 -8.72 -10.06 22.31
N ILE A 356 -8.36 -11.23 22.83
CA ILE A 356 -7.13 -11.47 23.59
C ILE A 356 -5.90 -11.06 22.77
N GLN A 357 -5.93 -11.34 21.47
CA GLN A 357 -4.92 -10.95 20.49
C GLN A 357 -5.61 -10.25 19.31
N PRO A 358 -5.68 -8.90 19.31
CA PRO A 358 -6.19 -8.12 18.18
C PRO A 358 -5.39 -8.39 16.91
N LYS A 359 -6.05 -8.43 15.75
CA LYS A 359 -5.44 -8.85 14.47
C LYS A 359 -5.66 -7.82 13.37
N THR A 360 -4.62 -7.55 12.59
CA THR A 360 -4.76 -6.82 11.32
C THR A 360 -5.59 -7.62 10.32
N ILE A 361 -6.60 -6.98 9.72
CA ILE A 361 -7.38 -7.52 8.60
C ILE A 361 -7.35 -6.55 7.43
N ASP A 362 -7.47 -7.02 6.18
CA ASP A 362 -7.81 -6.16 5.05
C ASP A 362 -9.22 -5.59 5.25
N VAL A 363 -9.41 -4.32 4.87
CA VAL A 363 -10.68 -3.61 4.92
C VAL A 363 -11.57 -4.11 3.78
N PRO A 364 -12.77 -4.66 4.07
CA PRO A 364 -13.73 -5.05 3.04
C PRO A 364 -14.11 -3.86 2.16
N GLN A 365 -14.41 -4.11 0.89
CA GLN A 365 -14.68 -3.05 -0.09
C GLN A 365 -16.08 -3.24 -0.68
N ARG A 366 -16.81 -2.13 -0.84
CA ARG A 366 -18.01 -2.09 -1.68
C ARG A 366 -17.59 -2.44 -3.12
N PRO A 367 -18.33 -3.27 -3.88
CA PRO A 367 -18.00 -3.56 -5.27
C PRO A 367 -17.92 -2.28 -6.11
N THR A 368 -16.88 -2.14 -6.94
CA THR A 368 -16.80 -1.03 -7.89
C THR A 368 -17.88 -1.20 -8.95
N VAL A 369 -18.98 -0.45 -8.81
CA VAL A 369 -20.02 -0.38 -9.85
C VAL A 369 -19.44 0.35 -11.06
N SER A 370 -19.07 -0.41 -12.10
CA SER A 370 -18.72 0.12 -13.41
C SER A 370 -19.94 0.83 -14.02
N ARG A 371 -19.88 2.15 -14.10
CA ARG A 371 -20.84 3.00 -14.83
C ARG A 371 -20.36 3.30 -16.24
#